data_AF-A0AAV7C139-F1
#
_entry.id   AF-A0AAV7C139-F1
#
_cell.length_a   1.000
_cell.length_b   1.000
_cell.length_c   1.000
_cell.angle_alpha   90.00
_cell.angle_beta   90.00
_cell.angle_gamma   90.00
#
_symmetry.space_group_name_H-M   'P 1'
#
loop_
_entity.id
_entity.type
_entity.pdbx_description
1 polymer ?
#
loop_
_entity_poly.entity_id
_entity_poly.type
_entity_poly.pdbx_seq_one_letter_code
_entity_poly.pdbx_strand_id
1 'polypeptide(L)'
;MAREQDKESDKQALLKEMECHKKQMLSNQTVWRKANLSCKLAIDNAEKDELLDGGDTTRQRKVTKENLAQSASGITESLMSISRMMSQQVQQSEVTMHTLGTSSRTIQEANEEFKSMSGTIQLGRKLITKYNRRELTDKLLIFLALALFLATVLYILKKRLFPF
;
A
#
# COMPACT_ATOMS: atom_id res chain seq x y z
N MET A 1 7.03 -5.05 -28.15
CA MET A 1 6.28 -3.83 -28.53
C MET A 1 5.27 -3.40 -27.46
N ALA A 2 4.09 -4.04 -27.25
CA ALA A 2 3.12 -3.56 -26.24
C ALA A 2 3.63 -3.60 -24.78
N ARG A 3 4.31 -4.68 -24.36
CA ARG A 3 4.86 -4.82 -22.98
C ARG A 3 6.09 -3.95 -22.67
N GLU A 4 6.75 -3.43 -23.70
CA GLU A 4 7.92 -2.54 -23.53
C GLU A 4 7.47 -1.09 -23.38
N GLN A 5 6.35 -0.73 -24.00
CA GLN A 5 5.76 0.60 -23.95
C GLN A 5 5.15 0.90 -22.56
N ASP A 6 4.55 -0.10 -21.91
CA ASP A 6 4.03 0.04 -20.53
C ASP A 6 5.15 0.31 -19.52
N LYS A 7 6.30 -0.36 -19.64
CA LYS A 7 7.46 -0.15 -18.74
C LYS A 7 8.08 1.24 -18.88
N GLU A 8 8.15 1.76 -20.11
CA GLU A 8 8.67 3.11 -20.38
C GLU A 8 7.72 4.18 -19.83
N SER A 9 6.41 3.96 -19.98
CA SER A 9 5.35 4.84 -19.45
C SER A 9 5.36 4.90 -17.93
N ASP A 10 5.47 3.75 -17.25
CA ASP A 10 5.53 3.68 -15.79
C ASP A 10 6.77 4.40 -15.24
N LYS A 11 7.93 4.24 -15.90
CA LYS A 11 9.16 4.94 -15.53
C LYS A 11 9.02 6.46 -15.66
N GLN A 12 8.35 6.94 -16.70
CA GLN A 12 8.10 8.37 -16.89
C GLN A 12 7.12 8.93 -15.85
N ALA A 13 6.08 8.18 -15.48
CA ALA A 13 5.16 8.55 -14.41
C ALA A 13 5.87 8.69 -13.06
N LEU A 14 6.75 7.74 -12.73
CA LEU A 14 7.52 7.72 -11.49
C LEU A 14 8.53 8.88 -11.40
N LEU A 15 9.17 9.25 -12.53
CA LEU A 15 10.04 10.42 -12.61
C LEU A 15 9.25 11.73 -12.39
N LYS A 16 8.07 11.85 -12.97
CA LYS A 16 7.20 13.02 -12.79
C LYS A 16 6.72 13.17 -11.35
N GLU A 17 6.43 12.05 -10.69
CA GLU A 17 6.07 12.02 -9.27
C GLU A 17 7.26 12.44 -8.38
N MET A 18 8.47 11.95 -8.67
CA MET A 18 9.69 12.36 -7.99
C MET A 18 9.95 13.87 -8.14
N GLU A 19 9.77 14.43 -9.35
CA GLU A 19 9.91 15.87 -9.59
C GLU A 19 8.86 16.68 -8.83
N CYS A 20 7.62 16.20 -8.77
CA CYS A 20 6.55 16.81 -7.98
C CYS A 20 6.91 16.86 -6.50
N HIS A 21 7.35 15.74 -5.92
CA HIS A 21 7.77 15.68 -4.52
C HIS A 21 8.96 16.59 -4.22
N LYS A 22 9.96 16.64 -5.12
CA LYS A 22 11.10 17.54 -4.99
C LYS A 22 10.65 19.01 -4.96
N LYS A 23 9.72 19.39 -5.84
CA LYS A 23 9.17 20.75 -5.89
C LYS A 23 8.36 21.09 -4.63
N GLN A 24 7.55 20.15 -4.14
CA GLN A 24 6.80 20.30 -2.89
C GLN A 24 7.74 20.46 -1.69
N MET A 25 8.81 19.66 -1.61
CA MET A 25 9.80 19.76 -0.54
C MET A 25 10.49 21.13 -0.52
N LEU A 26 10.92 21.63 -1.69
CA LEU A 26 11.55 22.95 -1.78
C LEU A 26 10.59 24.08 -1.40
N SER A 27 9.33 24.01 -1.84
CA SER A 27 8.29 24.96 -1.44
C SER A 27 8.04 24.94 0.07
N ASN A 28 7.94 23.75 0.67
CA ASN A 28 7.73 23.63 2.10
C ASN A 28 8.94 24.16 2.91
N GLN A 29 10.17 23.96 2.41
CA GLN A 29 11.37 24.48 3.04
C GLN A 29 11.39 26.03 3.05
N THR A 30 10.98 26.68 1.96
CA THR A 30 10.94 28.15 1.90
C THR A 30 9.85 28.72 2.79
N VAL A 31 8.66 28.11 2.82
CA VAL A 31 7.56 28.48 3.72
C VAL A 31 7.99 28.33 5.18
N TRP A 32 8.64 27.23 5.54
CA TRP A 32 9.12 26.98 6.90
C TRP A 32 10.16 28.02 7.35
N ARG A 33 11.12 28.38 6.47
CA ARG A 33 12.10 29.43 6.75
C ARG A 33 11.45 30.80 6.92
N LYS A 34 10.49 31.15 6.05
CA LYS A 34 9.75 32.41 6.12
C LYS A 34 8.94 32.51 7.41
N ALA A 35 8.24 31.44 7.79
CA ALA A 35 7.48 31.38 9.03
C ALA A 35 8.39 31.53 10.26
N ASN A 36 9.52 30.81 10.30
CA ASN A 36 10.49 30.94 11.40
C ASN A 36 11.05 32.35 11.54
N LEU A 37 11.41 32.99 10.42
CA LEU A 37 11.92 34.37 10.45
C LEU A 37 10.84 35.35 10.91
N SER A 38 9.60 35.18 10.44
CA SER A 38 8.47 36.00 10.87
C SER A 38 8.18 35.84 12.36
N CYS A 39 8.23 34.63 12.90
CA CYS A 39 8.07 34.39 14.33
C CYS A 39 9.20 35.01 15.14
N LYS A 40 10.47 34.89 14.69
CA LYS A 40 11.61 35.53 15.34
C LYS A 40 11.46 37.06 15.36
N LEU A 41 11.12 37.67 14.22
CA LEU A 41 10.84 39.11 14.14
C LEU A 41 9.68 39.55 15.04
N ALA A 42 8.62 38.74 15.15
CA ALA A 42 7.50 39.04 16.02
C ALA A 42 7.90 38.99 17.50
N ILE A 43 8.75 38.03 17.89
CA ILE A 43 9.29 37.93 19.26
C ILE A 43 10.20 39.13 19.55
N ASP A 44 11.16 39.43 18.65
CA ASP A 44 12.08 40.55 18.84
C ASP A 44 11.35 41.89 18.91
N ASN A 45 10.29 42.08 18.10
CA ASN A 45 9.46 43.28 18.18
C ASN A 45 8.65 43.33 19.48
N ALA A 46 8.08 42.22 19.93
CA ALA A 46 7.36 42.16 21.20
C ALA A 46 8.28 42.49 22.39
N GLU A 47 9.51 41.98 22.39
CA GLU A 47 10.53 42.29 23.40
C GLU A 47 10.95 43.77 23.33
N LYS A 48 11.15 44.31 22.13
CA LYS A 48 11.45 45.73 21.95
C LYS A 48 10.32 46.62 22.47
N ASP A 49 9.06 46.26 22.20
CA ASP A 49 7.91 47.03 22.65
C ASP A 49 7.75 46.94 24.18
N GLU A 50 8.05 45.79 24.80
CA GLU A 50 8.12 45.64 26.26
C GLU A 50 9.23 46.51 26.90
N LEU A 51 10.39 46.64 26.25
CA LEU A 51 11.48 47.49 26.72
C LEU A 51 11.21 49.00 26.55
N LEU A 52 10.44 49.38 25.52
CA LEU A 52 10.09 50.79 25.24
C LEU A 52 8.86 51.27 26.02
N ASP A 53 8.00 50.36 26.49
CA ASP A 53 6.84 50.66 27.36
C ASP A 53 7.22 50.83 28.85
N GLY A 54 8.50 51.10 29.14
CA GLY A 54 9.07 51.29 30.49
C GLY A 54 8.58 52.51 31.28
N GLY A 55 7.32 52.90 31.11
CA GLY A 55 6.73 54.14 31.60
C GLY A 55 5.42 54.03 32.39
N ASP A 56 5.07 52.91 33.05
CA ASP A 56 4.10 52.93 34.18
C ASP A 56 4.14 51.67 35.07
N THR A 57 5.21 51.54 35.87
CA THR A 57 5.50 50.33 36.68
C THR A 57 4.52 50.05 37.83
N THR A 58 3.65 51.00 38.18
CA THR A 58 2.73 50.87 39.31
C THR A 58 1.34 50.34 38.92
N ARG A 59 0.88 50.61 37.70
CA ARG A 59 -0.42 50.15 37.21
C ARG A 59 -0.32 48.78 36.52
N GLN A 60 0.82 48.47 35.90
CA GLN A 60 1.08 47.17 35.28
C GLN A 60 1.35 46.05 36.29
N ARG A 61 1.92 46.30 37.48
CA ARG A 61 2.27 45.19 38.40
C ARG A 61 1.06 44.38 38.93
N LYS A 62 -0.16 44.96 38.94
CA LYS A 62 -1.41 44.21 39.20
C LYS A 62 -1.89 43.47 37.95
N VAL A 63 -1.96 44.17 36.82
CA VAL A 63 -2.42 43.63 35.53
C VAL A 63 -1.49 42.53 34.99
N THR A 64 -0.17 42.64 35.16
CA THR A 64 0.83 41.65 34.72
C THR A 64 0.89 40.44 35.66
N LYS A 65 0.62 40.58 36.97
CA LYS A 65 0.50 39.40 37.86
C LYS A 65 -0.80 38.63 37.61
N GLU A 66 -1.91 39.33 37.38
CA GLU A 66 -3.17 38.71 36.95
C GLU A 66 -3.03 38.11 35.54
N ASN A 67 -2.44 38.81 34.57
CA ASN A 67 -2.20 38.26 33.23
C ASN A 67 -1.19 37.11 33.23
N LEU A 68 -0.14 37.13 34.07
CA LEU A 68 0.83 36.03 34.15
C LEU A 68 0.23 34.83 34.89
N ALA A 69 -0.56 35.04 35.94
CA ALA A 69 -1.30 33.97 36.61
C ALA A 69 -2.40 33.40 35.69
N GLN A 70 -3.07 34.23 34.90
CA GLN A 70 -4.08 33.84 33.93
C GLN A 70 -3.45 33.13 32.71
N SER A 71 -2.27 33.57 32.27
CA SER A 71 -1.48 32.88 31.24
C SER A 71 -0.92 31.54 31.76
N ALA A 72 -0.40 31.50 32.99
CA ALA A 72 0.06 30.26 33.64
C ALA A 72 -1.10 29.29 33.90
N SER A 73 -2.28 29.80 34.26
CA SER A 73 -3.52 29.03 34.38
C SER A 73 -3.96 28.49 33.02
N GLY A 74 -3.91 29.31 31.96
CA GLY A 74 -4.21 28.88 30.59
C GLY A 74 -3.23 27.84 30.06
N ILE A 75 -1.94 27.95 30.38
CA ILE A 75 -0.91 26.95 30.07
C ILE A 75 -1.17 25.65 30.85
N THR A 76 -1.51 25.75 32.14
CA THR A 76 -1.83 24.58 32.98
C THR A 76 -3.10 23.87 32.50
N GLU A 77 -4.13 24.62 32.12
CA GLU A 77 -5.36 24.09 31.54
C GLU A 77 -5.11 23.45 30.17
N SER A 78 -4.26 24.05 29.35
CA SER A 78 -3.81 23.48 28.07
C SER A 78 -3.04 22.18 28.28
N LEU A 79 -2.14 22.11 29.26
CA LEU A 79 -1.42 20.87 29.63
C LEU A 79 -2.38 19.79 30.14
N MET A 80 -3.38 20.16 30.94
CA MET A 80 -4.39 19.24 31.44
C MET A 80 -5.27 18.71 30.31
N SER A 81 -5.62 19.56 29.35
CA SER A 81 -6.34 19.21 28.12
C SER A 81 -5.50 18.28 27.23
N ILE A 82 -4.21 18.60 27.02
CA ILE A 82 -3.27 17.76 26.27
C ILE A 82 -3.09 16.39 26.93
N SER A 83 -2.95 16.35 28.26
CA SER A 83 -2.84 15.10 29.01
C SER A 83 -4.09 14.22 28.84
N ARG A 84 -5.30 14.81 28.92
CA ARG A 84 -6.56 14.11 28.64
C ARG A 84 -6.62 13.61 27.19
N MET A 85 -6.22 14.45 26.24
CA MET A 85 -6.23 14.11 24.82
C MET A 85 -5.23 12.98 24.49
N MET A 86 -4.05 13.00 25.11
CA MET A 86 -3.04 11.94 24.97
C MET A 86 -3.52 10.63 25.59
N SER A 87 -4.16 10.68 26.76
CA SER A 87 -4.80 9.51 27.37
C SER A 87 -5.87 8.90 26.46
N GLN A 88 -6.67 9.75 25.80
CA GLN A 88 -7.69 9.30 24.86
C GLN A 88 -7.09 8.72 23.57
N GLN A 89 -6.00 9.32 23.05
CA GLN A 89 -5.25 8.78 21.92
C GLN A 89 -4.61 7.42 22.23
N VAL A 90 -4.07 7.23 23.44
CA VAL A 90 -3.50 5.94 23.85
C VAL A 90 -4.58 4.86 23.90
N GLN A 91 -5.76 5.15 24.45
CA GLN A 91 -6.89 4.21 24.45
C GLN A 91 -7.37 3.89 23.02
N GLN A 92 -7.46 4.90 22.13
CA GLN A 92 -7.77 4.65 20.72
C GLN A 92 -6.68 3.84 20.01
N SER A 93 -5.41 4.04 20.38
CA SER A 93 -4.28 3.31 19.81
C SER A 93 -4.33 1.84 20.22
N GLU A 94 -4.72 1.54 21.47
CA GLU A 94 -4.93 0.17 21.95
C GLU A 94 -6.04 -0.56 21.17
N VAL A 95 -7.19 0.10 20.96
CA VAL A 95 -8.29 -0.44 20.13
C VAL A 95 -7.86 -0.66 18.68
N THR A 96 -7.08 0.28 18.13
CA THR A 96 -6.53 0.16 16.77
C THR A 96 -5.54 -1.00 16.68
N MET A 97 -4.70 -1.19 17.70
CA MET A 97 -3.72 -2.27 17.75
C MET A 97 -4.39 -3.64 17.87
N HIS A 98 -5.47 -3.74 18.66
CA HIS A 98 -6.32 -4.92 18.72
C HIS A 98 -7.00 -5.23 17.38
N THR A 99 -7.49 -4.20 16.69
CA THR A 99 -8.09 -4.33 15.35
C THR A 99 -7.07 -4.76 14.31
N LEU A 100 -5.85 -4.22 14.36
CA LEU A 100 -4.72 -4.64 13.52
C LEU A 100 -4.30 -6.09 13.79
N GLY A 101 -4.22 -6.51 15.06
CA GLY A 101 -3.93 -7.89 15.42
C GLY A 101 -4.98 -8.87 14.89
N THR A 102 -6.26 -8.51 15.02
CA THR A 102 -7.38 -9.30 14.48
C THR A 102 -7.29 -9.39 12.96
N SER A 103 -7.07 -8.26 12.28
CA SER A 103 -6.93 -8.20 10.82
C SER A 103 -5.72 -9.00 10.32
N SER A 104 -4.59 -8.94 11.03
CA SER A 104 -3.40 -9.74 10.73
C SER A 104 -3.67 -11.23 10.84
N ARG A 105 -4.44 -11.65 11.85
CA ARG A 105 -4.85 -13.04 12.02
C ARG A 105 -5.76 -13.50 10.88
N THR A 106 -6.73 -12.70 10.48
CA THR A 106 -7.59 -12.99 9.32
C THR A 106 -6.79 -13.10 8.02
N ILE A 107 -5.79 -12.24 7.80
CA ILE A 107 -4.90 -12.33 6.64
C ILE A 107 -4.09 -13.63 6.67
N GLN A 108 -3.61 -14.04 7.85
CA GLN A 108 -2.86 -15.28 7.99
C GLN A 108 -3.73 -16.53 7.74
N GLU A 109 -4.95 -16.55 8.29
CA GLU A 109 -5.93 -17.61 8.04
C GLU A 109 -6.29 -17.67 6.54
N ALA A 110 -6.51 -16.51 5.89
CA ALA A 110 -6.75 -16.45 4.45
C ALA A 110 -5.55 -16.95 3.62
N ASN A 111 -4.31 -16.64 4.04
CA ASN A 111 -3.11 -17.11 3.37
C ASN A 111 -2.94 -18.64 3.49
N GLU A 112 -3.27 -19.22 4.65
CA GLU A 112 -3.33 -20.67 4.82
C GLU A 112 -4.41 -21.31 3.95
N GLU A 113 -5.59 -20.69 3.85
CA GLU A 113 -6.68 -21.13 2.99
C GLU A 113 -6.29 -21.06 1.49
N PHE A 114 -5.62 -19.99 1.05
CA PHE A 114 -5.05 -19.89 -0.30
C PHE A 114 -4.03 -20.98 -0.59
N LYS A 115 -3.18 -21.32 0.39
CA LYS A 115 -2.20 -22.40 0.26
C LYS A 115 -2.89 -23.76 0.16
N SER A 116 -3.94 -23.99 0.95
CA SER A 116 -4.79 -25.19 0.87
C SER A 116 -5.48 -25.30 -0.49
N MET A 117 -6.05 -24.20 -0.99
CA MET A 117 -6.70 -24.11 -2.31
C MET A 117 -5.71 -24.34 -3.46
N SER A 118 -4.48 -23.86 -3.34
CA SER A 118 -3.41 -24.16 -4.29
C SER A 118 -3.07 -25.66 -4.30
N GLY A 119 -3.07 -26.30 -3.11
CA GLY A 119 -2.93 -27.75 -2.97
C GLY A 119 -4.05 -28.53 -3.70
N THR A 120 -5.31 -28.13 -3.53
CA THR A 120 -6.43 -28.75 -4.24
C THR A 120 -6.41 -28.49 -5.76
N ILE A 121 -5.95 -27.32 -6.21
CA ILE A 121 -5.73 -27.04 -7.65
C ILE A 121 -4.65 -27.97 -8.24
N GLN A 122 -3.58 -28.26 -7.50
CA GLN A 122 -2.56 -29.21 -7.95
C GLN A 122 -3.11 -30.64 -8.05
N LEU A 123 -3.98 -31.05 -7.13
CA LEU A 123 -4.70 -32.32 -7.22
C LEU A 123 -5.64 -32.35 -8.44
N GLY A 124 -6.38 -31.27 -8.69
CA GLY A 124 -7.20 -31.11 -9.90
C GLY A 124 -6.39 -31.26 -11.19
N ARG A 125 -5.20 -30.66 -11.25
CA ARG A 125 -4.26 -30.85 -12.38
C ARG A 125 -3.81 -32.30 -12.56
N LYS A 126 -3.56 -33.04 -11.47
CA LYS A 126 -3.24 -34.48 -11.53
C LYS A 126 -4.42 -35.30 -12.07
N LEU A 127 -5.66 -34.91 -11.78
CA LEU A 127 -6.84 -35.57 -12.36
C LEU A 127 -6.98 -35.26 -13.85
N ILE A 128 -6.86 -33.99 -14.26
CA ILE A 128 -6.92 -33.58 -15.68
C ILE A 128 -5.86 -34.30 -16.51
N THR A 129 -4.63 -34.38 -16.01
CA THR A 129 -3.53 -35.09 -16.70
C THR A 129 -3.75 -36.61 -16.75
N LYS A 130 -4.34 -37.22 -15.72
CA LYS A 130 -4.76 -38.63 -15.77
C LYS A 130 -5.84 -38.89 -16.83
N TYR A 131 -6.82 -37.99 -16.98
CA TYR A 131 -7.86 -38.10 -18.00
C TYR A 131 -7.30 -37.93 -19.42
N ASN A 132 -6.46 -36.92 -19.65
CA ASN A 132 -5.84 -36.66 -20.94
C ASN A 132 -5.02 -37.87 -21.45
N ARG A 133 -4.29 -38.55 -20.56
CA ARG A 133 -3.54 -39.76 -20.93
C ARG A 133 -4.46 -40.90 -21.42
N ARG A 134 -5.65 -41.05 -20.82
CA ARG A 134 -6.62 -42.07 -21.22
C ARG A 134 -7.26 -41.74 -22.57
N GLU A 135 -7.60 -40.47 -22.80
CA GLU A 135 -8.09 -40.00 -24.10
C GLU A 135 -7.05 -40.18 -25.23
N LEU A 136 -5.76 -39.91 -24.96
CA LEU A 136 -4.70 -40.12 -25.94
C LEU A 136 -4.51 -41.60 -26.30
N THR A 137 -4.55 -42.49 -25.29
CA THR A 137 -4.40 -43.93 -25.51
C THR A 137 -5.57 -44.47 -26.32
N ASP A 138 -6.79 -44.05 -25.99
CA ASP A 138 -8.00 -44.47 -26.71
C ASP A 138 -8.01 -43.99 -28.17
N LYS A 139 -7.65 -42.71 -28.40
CA LYS A 139 -7.49 -42.18 -29.76
C LYS A 139 -6.40 -42.89 -30.55
N LEU A 140 -5.30 -43.29 -29.91
CA LEU A 140 -4.22 -44.02 -30.56
C LEU A 140 -4.62 -45.46 -30.92
N LEU A 141 -5.41 -46.12 -30.08
CA LEU A 141 -5.97 -47.45 -30.38
C LEU A 141 -6.93 -47.40 -31.56
N ILE A 142 -7.83 -46.40 -31.61
CA ILE A 142 -8.73 -46.19 -32.76
C ILE A 142 -7.92 -45.92 -34.04
N PHE A 143 -6.87 -45.10 -33.96
CA PHE A 143 -6.01 -44.81 -35.10
C PHE A 143 -5.26 -46.06 -35.59
N LEU A 144 -4.74 -46.89 -34.68
CA LEU A 144 -4.07 -48.16 -35.01
C LEU A 144 -5.02 -49.13 -35.73
N ALA A 145 -6.26 -49.25 -35.23
CA ALA A 145 -7.28 -50.09 -35.86
C ALA A 145 -7.61 -49.62 -37.28
N LEU A 146 -7.78 -48.31 -37.48
CA LEU A 146 -8.01 -47.73 -38.80
C LEU A 146 -6.81 -47.92 -39.74
N ALA A 147 -5.59 -47.78 -39.24
CA ALA A 147 -4.38 -48.00 -40.03
C ALA A 147 -4.27 -49.45 -40.51
N LEU A 148 -4.55 -50.43 -39.65
CA LEU A 148 -4.58 -51.85 -40.03
C LEU A 148 -5.71 -52.16 -41.02
N PHE A 149 -6.88 -51.56 -40.85
CA PHE A 149 -7.98 -51.69 -41.79
C PHE A 149 -7.60 -51.13 -43.17
N LEU A 150 -7.02 -49.93 -43.23
CA LEU A 150 -6.53 -49.36 -44.48
C LEU A 150 -5.40 -50.20 -45.10
N ALA A 151 -4.48 -50.72 -44.30
CA ALA A 151 -3.42 -51.60 -44.79
C ALA A 151 -3.97 -52.88 -45.43
N THR A 152 -5.01 -53.49 -44.84
CA THR A 152 -5.64 -54.69 -45.41
C THR A 152 -6.44 -54.36 -46.67
N VAL A 153 -7.19 -53.26 -46.69
CA VAL A 153 -7.88 -52.78 -47.90
C VAL A 153 -6.89 -52.48 -49.02
N LEU A 154 -5.80 -51.77 -48.74
CA LEU A 154 -4.74 -51.48 -49.72
C LEU A 154 -4.05 -52.76 -50.18
N TYR A 155 -3.81 -53.73 -49.29
CA TYR A 155 -3.25 -55.03 -49.66
C TYR A 155 -4.16 -55.78 -50.63
N ILE A 156 -5.48 -55.81 -50.36
CA ILE A 156 -6.47 -56.43 -51.24
C ILE A 156 -6.54 -55.67 -52.58
N LEU A 157 -6.58 -54.34 -52.56
CA LEU A 157 -6.58 -53.52 -53.76
C LEU A 157 -5.32 -53.75 -54.60
N LYS A 158 -4.13 -53.80 -53.98
CA LYS A 158 -2.89 -54.12 -54.69
C LYS A 158 -2.93 -55.51 -55.30
N LYS A 159 -3.34 -56.52 -54.52
CA LYS A 159 -3.47 -57.90 -54.99
C LYS A 159 -4.50 -58.07 -56.11
N ARG A 160 -5.54 -57.22 -56.15
CA ARG A 160 -6.65 -57.31 -57.10
C ARG A 160 -6.48 -56.42 -58.35
N LEU A 161 -5.84 -55.26 -58.23
CA LEU A 161 -5.63 -54.29 -59.33
C LEU A 161 -4.27 -54.46 -60.02
N PHE A 162 -3.28 -55.10 -59.40
CA PHE A 162 -2.01 -55.46 -60.06
C PHE A 162 -1.87 -56.99 -60.20
N PRO A 163 -2.61 -57.65 -61.12
CA PRO A 163 -2.37 -59.02 -61.52
C PRO A 163 -1.32 -59.06 -62.65
N PHE A 164 -0.10 -58.60 -62.36
CA PHE A 164 1.06 -58.77 -63.24
C PHE A 164 2.31 -58.99 -62.39
#